data_AF-A0A6G0VMN1-F1
#
_entry.id   AF-A0A6G0VMN1-F1
#
_cell.length_a   1.000
_cell.length_b   1.000
_cell.length_c   1.000
_cell.angle_alpha   90.00
_cell.angle_beta   90.00
_cell.angle_gamma   90.00
#
_symmetry.space_group_name_H-M   'P 1'
#
loop_
_entity.id
_entity.type
_entity.pdbx_description
1 polymer ?
#
loop_
_entity_poly.entity_id
_entity_poly.type
_entity_poly.pdbx_seq_one_letter_code
_entity_poly.pdbx_strand_id
1 'polypeptide(L)'
;SHSGIHKLGAVYISIPCIPPHHQSFLNTIFLALLFHSSDRVKFGNNVIFNPLIDELNYLRDTGVYISTDNFKGTIQFELGVIVGDNLGVHSITGFVESFSSNYPCRICKMRKEDIQKQCTVNNNLIRTVKQYNLDVSEGDVSSSGIKEACIWHKVLGFNVLEQVGMDIMHDILEGVGKYDLAFLISYYVEDLKIFTLQVLNERIVCFDYWPDRGSKPCVLHIEHLRKINIRLSASETMSLIRYFGLLIGYFVPLNDPVWCLYILLRQIIDIITSTPLQVGCCELLQTLVSEHNDIYIKIYSHKKLKPKYHFMLHYHTIIKKLGPLPNIIDSLDSLKQCTWICIKGTKYQSKMVLTLDIDENNLPKFGIIDDIYLCNNKIIVFRCLSIKTIIFYEHYFSYEIKHENRIVFVYHQILFSHIPNNISVMPNGCTYVTLRSINDQEFSFKNKVVEVIV
;
A
#
# COMPACT_ATOMS: atom_id res chain seq x y z
N SER A 1 -4.64 11.70 -27.39
CA SER A 1 -4.03 11.78 -26.05
C SER A 1 -2.56 11.42 -26.16
N HIS A 2 -1.64 12.31 -25.75
CA HIS A 2 -0.18 12.12 -25.83
C HIS A 2 0.41 11.29 -24.66
N SER A 3 -0.43 10.52 -23.96
CA SER A 3 -0.09 9.79 -22.73
C SER A 3 0.90 8.63 -22.91
N GLY A 4 1.33 8.33 -24.14
CA GLY A 4 2.33 7.30 -24.44
C GLY A 4 3.74 7.83 -24.77
N ILE A 5 3.91 9.13 -25.03
CA ILE A 5 5.17 9.68 -25.59
C ILE A 5 6.22 9.94 -24.50
N HIS A 6 5.79 10.32 -23.29
CA HIS A 6 6.68 10.65 -22.17
C HIS A 6 6.51 9.68 -20.99
N LYS A 7 6.45 8.36 -21.27
CA LYS A 7 6.36 7.37 -20.19
C LYS A 7 7.71 7.27 -19.47
N LEU A 8 7.72 7.44 -18.15
CA LEU A 8 8.88 7.26 -17.29
C LEU A 8 8.83 5.90 -16.60
N GLY A 9 10.01 5.29 -16.41
CA GLY A 9 10.24 4.21 -15.47
C GLY A 9 10.90 4.75 -14.22
N ALA A 10 10.39 4.38 -13.06
CA ALA A 10 10.95 4.75 -11.76
C ALA A 10 11.18 3.48 -10.94
N VAL A 11 12.33 3.40 -10.28
CA VAL A 11 12.67 2.36 -9.31
C VAL A 11 12.75 3.01 -7.94
N TYR A 12 11.97 2.48 -7.01
CA TYR A 12 11.95 2.91 -5.63
C TYR A 12 12.58 1.83 -4.74
N ILE A 13 13.26 2.27 -3.70
CA ILE A 13 13.82 1.41 -2.65
C ILE A 13 13.10 1.74 -1.35
N SER A 14 12.75 0.69 -0.60
CA SER A 14 12.23 0.82 0.77
C SER A 14 13.04 -0.09 1.69
N ILE A 15 13.09 0.27 2.97
CA ILE A 15 13.85 -0.45 3.98
C ILE A 15 12.85 -1.13 4.94
N PRO A 16 12.62 -2.44 4.82
CA PRO A 16 11.55 -3.14 5.55
C PRO A 16 11.84 -3.34 7.04
N CYS A 17 13.04 -3.00 7.52
CA CYS A 17 13.36 -3.05 8.96
C CYS A 17 13.06 -1.74 9.70
N ILE A 18 12.60 -0.70 9.00
CA ILE A 18 12.02 0.49 9.63
C ILE A 18 10.72 0.07 10.35
N PRO A 19 10.37 0.60 11.54
CA PRO A 19 9.11 0.22 12.19
C PRO A 19 7.90 0.46 11.27
N PRO A 20 6.85 -0.41 11.26
CA PRO A 20 5.75 -0.32 10.29
C PRO A 20 5.02 1.04 10.26
N HIS A 21 4.93 1.73 11.40
CA HIS A 21 4.35 3.07 11.50
C HIS A 21 5.20 4.16 10.81
N HIS A 22 6.45 3.84 10.44
CA HIS A 22 7.36 4.68 9.68
C HIS A 22 7.53 4.24 8.22
N GLN A 23 7.36 2.95 7.89
CA GLN A 23 7.57 2.40 6.53
C GLN A 23 6.65 3.01 5.46
N SER A 24 5.45 3.44 5.88
CA SER A 24 4.43 4.01 5.01
C SER A 24 4.66 5.47 4.62
N PHE A 25 5.66 6.15 5.19
CA PHE A 25 5.91 7.56 4.86
C PHE A 25 6.60 7.73 3.51
N LEU A 26 6.27 8.79 2.75
CA LEU A 26 7.00 9.10 1.51
C LEU A 26 8.49 9.35 1.72
N ASN A 27 8.92 9.72 2.92
CA ASN A 27 10.34 9.92 3.23
C ASN A 27 11.10 8.60 3.46
N THR A 28 10.42 7.45 3.54
CA THR A 28 11.03 6.12 3.64
C THR A 28 10.99 5.35 2.32
N ILE A 29 10.57 6.02 1.23
CA ILE A 29 10.54 5.52 -0.14
C ILE A 29 11.55 6.33 -0.95
N PHE A 30 12.67 5.70 -1.29
CA PHE A 30 13.79 6.37 -1.94
C PHE A 30 13.71 6.15 -3.44
N LEU A 31 13.62 7.22 -4.22
CA LEU A 31 13.79 7.14 -5.67
C LEU A 31 15.26 6.80 -5.97
N ALA A 32 15.52 5.61 -6.49
CA ALA A 32 16.86 5.10 -6.75
C ALA A 32 17.27 5.24 -8.23
N LEU A 33 16.30 5.11 -9.15
CA LEU A 33 16.56 5.24 -10.57
C LEU A 33 15.34 5.81 -11.29
N LEU A 34 15.57 6.77 -12.18
CA LEU A 34 14.54 7.35 -13.05
C LEU A 34 15.06 7.34 -14.49
N PHE A 35 14.26 6.84 -15.42
CA PHE A 35 14.65 6.74 -16.83
C PHE A 35 13.44 6.88 -17.77
N HIS A 36 13.67 7.27 -19.02
CA HIS A 36 12.61 7.24 -20.03
C HIS A 36 12.33 5.80 -20.45
N SER A 37 11.05 5.43 -20.51
CA SER A 37 10.66 4.08 -20.93
C SER A 37 11.15 3.72 -22.34
N SER A 38 11.28 4.72 -23.22
CA SER A 38 11.87 4.56 -24.56
C SER A 38 13.35 4.16 -24.52
N ASP A 39 14.11 4.65 -23.54
CA ASP A 39 15.54 4.37 -23.42
C ASP A 39 15.75 2.92 -23.02
N ARG A 40 14.89 2.37 -22.16
CA ARG A 40 14.94 0.94 -21.84
C ARG A 40 14.62 0.04 -23.03
N VAL A 41 13.67 0.44 -23.87
CA VAL A 41 13.38 -0.30 -25.12
C VAL A 41 14.56 -0.21 -26.09
N LYS A 42 15.24 0.94 -26.16
CA LYS A 42 16.35 1.18 -27.09
C LYS A 42 17.68 0.56 -26.65
N PHE A 43 18.03 0.69 -25.37
CA PHE A 43 19.34 0.31 -24.81
C PHE A 43 19.29 -0.99 -23.99
N GLY A 44 18.10 -1.48 -23.66
CA GLY A 44 17.90 -2.72 -22.92
C GLY A 44 18.10 -2.58 -21.41
N ASN A 45 17.75 -3.65 -20.69
CA ASN A 45 17.81 -3.69 -19.23
C ASN A 45 19.25 -3.58 -18.71
N ASN A 46 20.23 -4.12 -19.44
CA ASN A 46 21.63 -4.11 -19.03
C ASN A 46 22.15 -2.68 -18.84
N VAL A 47 21.97 -1.81 -19.83
CA VAL A 47 22.45 -0.42 -19.76
C VAL A 47 21.69 0.38 -18.70
N ILE A 48 20.36 0.21 -18.61
CA ILE A 48 19.51 1.02 -17.73
C ILE A 48 19.74 0.69 -16.25
N PHE A 49 19.86 -0.59 -15.90
CA PHE A 49 19.93 -1.00 -14.50
C PHE A 49 21.36 -1.18 -13.98
N ASN A 50 22.41 -1.17 -14.83
CA ASN A 50 23.79 -1.34 -14.36
C ASN A 50 24.19 -0.36 -13.26
N PRO A 51 23.90 0.96 -13.36
CA PRO A 51 24.30 1.91 -12.32
C PRO A 51 23.70 1.58 -10.96
N LEU A 52 22.45 1.11 -10.93
CA LEU A 52 21.77 0.72 -9.70
C LEU A 52 22.31 -0.61 -9.15
N ILE A 53 22.65 -1.55 -10.03
CA ILE A 53 23.25 -2.83 -9.64
C ILE A 53 24.63 -2.63 -9.00
N ASP A 54 25.45 -1.76 -9.59
CA ASP A 54 26.77 -1.42 -9.06
C ASP A 54 26.63 -0.80 -7.66
N GLU A 55 25.67 0.11 -7.47
CA GLU A 55 25.36 0.71 -6.17
C GLU A 55 24.88 -0.33 -5.14
N LEU A 56 24.00 -1.25 -5.53
CA LEU A 56 23.52 -2.31 -4.62
C LEU A 56 24.65 -3.25 -4.18
N ASN A 57 25.57 -3.60 -5.09
CA ASN A 57 26.74 -4.41 -4.76
C ASN A 57 27.72 -3.65 -3.85
N TYR A 58 27.92 -2.35 -4.09
CA TYR A 58 28.71 -1.48 -3.21
C TYR A 58 28.12 -1.42 -1.79
N LEU A 59 26.80 -1.20 -1.67
CA LEU A 59 26.11 -1.14 -0.39
C LEU A 59 26.13 -2.48 0.36
N ARG A 60 26.19 -3.61 -0.36
CA ARG A 60 26.34 -4.94 0.22
C ARG A 60 27.73 -5.17 0.79
N ASP A 61 28.77 -4.97 -0.02
CA ASP A 61 30.13 -5.36 0.37
C ASP A 61 30.81 -4.28 1.21
N THR A 62 30.62 -3.02 0.87
CA THR A 62 31.25 -1.88 1.56
C THR A 62 30.34 -1.27 2.61
N GLY A 63 29.05 -1.09 2.31
CA GLY A 63 28.09 -0.45 3.20
C GLY A 63 28.30 1.05 3.39
N VAL A 64 27.58 1.63 4.35
CA VAL A 64 27.63 3.06 4.69
C VAL A 64 28.10 3.21 6.14
N TYR A 65 29.19 3.96 6.34
CA TYR A 65 29.64 4.31 7.69
C TYR A 65 28.72 5.38 8.29
N ILE A 66 28.16 5.08 9.45
CA ILE A 66 27.27 5.96 10.20
C ILE A 66 27.93 6.23 11.55
N SER A 67 28.07 7.53 11.87
CA SER A 67 28.52 7.99 13.19
C SER A 67 27.47 8.94 13.76
N THR A 68 26.67 8.42 14.67
CA THR A 68 25.70 9.15 15.49
C THR A 68 26.09 9.00 16.96
N ASP A 69 25.42 9.73 17.85
CA ASP A 69 25.63 9.60 19.29
C ASP A 69 25.30 8.18 19.81
N ASN A 70 24.37 7.48 19.14
CA ASN A 70 23.88 6.16 19.53
C ASN A 70 24.54 5.00 18.78
N PHE A 71 25.19 5.25 17.64
CA PHE A 71 25.79 4.20 16.81
C PHE A 71 26.99 4.72 16.02
N LYS A 72 28.09 3.98 16.08
CA LYS A 72 29.27 4.18 15.23
C LYS A 72 29.65 2.85 14.59
N GLY A 73 29.52 2.78 13.28
CA GLY A 73 29.82 1.56 12.54
C GLY A 73 29.38 1.63 11.09
N THR A 74 29.75 0.60 10.34
CA THR A 74 29.32 0.45 8.95
C THR A 74 28.07 -0.40 8.89
N ILE A 75 27.03 0.11 8.22
CA ILE A 75 25.81 -0.64 7.93
C ILE A 75 25.87 -1.11 6.48
N GLN A 76 25.80 -2.42 6.29
CA GLN A 76 25.70 -3.05 4.97
C GLN A 76 24.23 -3.30 4.62
N PHE A 77 23.92 -3.28 3.32
CA PHE A 77 22.57 -3.46 2.81
C PHE A 77 22.53 -4.59 1.79
N GLU A 78 21.54 -5.47 1.88
CA GLU A 78 21.32 -6.53 0.90
C GLU A 78 19.95 -6.35 0.25
N LEU A 79 19.90 -6.54 -1.07
CA LEU A 79 18.63 -6.54 -1.80
C LEU A 79 17.79 -7.74 -1.35
N GLY A 80 16.75 -7.48 -0.56
CA GLY A 80 15.84 -8.52 -0.07
C GLY A 80 14.90 -9.04 -1.15
N VAL A 81 14.12 -8.15 -1.78
CA VAL A 81 13.04 -8.51 -2.70
C VAL A 81 12.81 -7.43 -3.75
N ILE A 82 12.48 -7.85 -4.98
CA ILE A 82 11.94 -6.98 -6.04
C ILE A 82 10.43 -7.19 -6.13
N VAL A 83 9.68 -6.09 -6.15
CA VAL A 83 8.22 -6.09 -6.19
C VAL A 83 7.73 -5.15 -7.29
N GLY A 84 6.64 -5.51 -7.93
CA GLY A 84 5.93 -4.64 -8.86
C GLY A 84 4.80 -5.38 -9.55
N ASP A 85 4.08 -4.66 -10.40
CA ASP A 85 3.08 -5.26 -11.26
C ASP A 85 3.73 -6.31 -12.19
N ASN A 86 2.96 -7.32 -12.59
CA ASN A 86 3.53 -8.42 -13.38
C ASN A 86 4.18 -7.92 -14.68
N LEU A 87 3.63 -6.87 -15.31
CA LEU A 87 4.17 -6.35 -16.56
C LEU A 87 5.54 -5.71 -16.33
N GLY A 88 5.65 -4.83 -15.32
CA GLY A 88 6.92 -4.20 -14.95
C GLY A 88 7.96 -5.22 -14.52
N VAL A 89 7.59 -6.15 -13.62
CA VAL A 89 8.48 -7.21 -13.13
C VAL A 89 8.98 -8.07 -14.28
N HIS A 90 8.10 -8.58 -15.14
CA HIS A 90 8.52 -9.38 -16.31
C HIS A 90 9.51 -8.61 -17.17
N SER A 91 9.24 -7.32 -17.39
CA SER A 91 10.05 -6.49 -18.25
C SER A 91 11.45 -6.21 -17.72
N ILE A 92 11.65 -6.15 -16.40
CA ILE A 92 12.98 -5.94 -15.79
C ILE A 92 13.70 -7.24 -15.42
N THR A 93 12.99 -8.37 -15.44
CA THR A 93 13.54 -9.70 -15.09
C THR A 93 13.74 -10.62 -16.30
N GLY A 94 13.49 -10.13 -17.50
CA GLY A 94 13.75 -10.84 -18.76
C GLY A 94 12.67 -11.84 -19.18
N PHE A 95 11.51 -11.86 -18.52
CA PHE A 95 10.36 -12.66 -18.94
C PHE A 95 9.52 -11.93 -20.00
N VAL A 96 8.73 -12.69 -20.77
CA VAL A 96 7.82 -12.13 -21.78
C VAL A 96 6.74 -11.26 -21.14
N GLU A 97 6.57 -10.01 -21.59
CA GLU A 97 5.53 -9.07 -21.12
C GLU A 97 4.16 -9.28 -21.77
N SER A 98 3.81 -10.54 -22.04
CA SER A 98 2.53 -10.93 -22.63
C SER A 98 1.94 -12.08 -21.86
N PHE A 99 0.83 -11.83 -21.16
CA PHE A 99 0.06 -12.86 -20.46
C PHE A 99 -0.80 -13.70 -21.41
N SER A 100 -0.65 -13.48 -22.72
CA SER A 100 -1.19 -14.31 -23.79
C SER A 100 -0.16 -15.26 -24.39
N SER A 101 1.11 -15.22 -23.94
CA SER A 101 2.17 -16.13 -24.38
C SER A 101 1.92 -17.57 -23.94
N ASN A 102 2.69 -18.52 -24.49
CA ASN A 102 2.58 -19.93 -24.14
C ASN A 102 2.87 -20.19 -22.65
N TYR A 103 3.82 -19.46 -22.06
CA TYR A 103 4.26 -19.61 -20.68
C TYR A 103 4.23 -18.25 -19.95
N PRO A 104 3.05 -17.81 -19.51
CA PRO A 104 2.86 -16.45 -18.96
C PRO A 104 3.27 -16.31 -17.50
N CYS A 105 3.71 -17.39 -16.83
CA CYS A 105 4.08 -17.38 -15.41
C CYS A 105 5.60 -17.36 -15.21
N ARG A 106 6.08 -16.48 -14.34
CA ARG A 106 7.49 -16.42 -13.92
C ARG A 106 7.87 -17.47 -12.87
N ILE A 107 6.88 -18.01 -12.15
CA ILE A 107 7.11 -18.94 -11.02
C ILE A 107 7.11 -20.40 -11.50
N CYS A 108 6.27 -20.73 -12.50
CA CYS A 108 6.18 -22.07 -13.06
C CYS A 108 6.18 -22.06 -14.59
N LYS A 109 6.45 -23.22 -15.19
CA LYS A 109 6.47 -23.45 -16.64
C LYS A 109 5.17 -24.10 -17.12
N MET A 110 4.03 -23.77 -16.49
CA MET A 110 2.72 -24.23 -16.95
C MET A 110 2.31 -23.51 -18.24
N ARG A 111 1.71 -24.24 -19.18
CA ARG A 111 1.19 -23.66 -20.42
C ARG A 111 -0.08 -22.86 -20.17
N LYS A 112 -0.29 -21.80 -20.95
CA LYS A 112 -1.48 -20.94 -20.91
C LYS A 112 -2.80 -21.71 -20.99
N GLU A 113 -2.86 -22.74 -21.83
CA GLU A 113 -4.07 -23.55 -22.04
C GLU A 113 -4.47 -24.33 -20.79
N ASP A 114 -3.48 -24.75 -20.00
CA ASP A 114 -3.67 -25.51 -18.76
C ASP A 114 -3.94 -24.58 -17.58
N ILE A 115 -3.26 -23.43 -17.53
CA ILE A 115 -3.49 -22.36 -16.56
C ILE A 115 -4.97 -21.95 -16.51
N GLN A 116 -5.66 -21.99 -17.65
CA GLN A 116 -7.08 -21.63 -17.77
C GLN A 116 -8.05 -22.58 -17.05
N LYS A 117 -7.56 -23.73 -16.58
CA LYS A 117 -8.36 -24.80 -15.94
C LYS A 117 -7.77 -25.27 -14.62
N GLN A 118 -6.71 -24.62 -14.14
CA GLN A 118 -5.92 -25.10 -13.02
C GLN A 118 -6.44 -24.55 -11.68
N CYS A 119 -6.73 -25.45 -10.74
CA CYS A 119 -7.13 -25.11 -9.38
C CYS A 119 -6.05 -25.41 -8.34
N THR A 120 -4.97 -26.11 -8.68
CA THR A 120 -3.89 -26.47 -7.75
C THR A 120 -2.54 -26.28 -8.40
N VAL A 121 -1.52 -25.92 -7.62
CA VAL A 121 -0.13 -25.81 -8.12
C VAL A 121 0.39 -27.19 -8.53
N ASN A 122 1.05 -27.27 -9.70
CA ASN A 122 1.84 -28.44 -10.07
C ASN A 122 3.31 -28.21 -9.68
N ASN A 123 3.73 -28.84 -8.58
CA ASN A 123 5.08 -28.67 -8.03
C ASN A 123 6.19 -29.11 -9.00
N ASN A 124 5.91 -30.05 -9.91
CA ASN A 124 6.89 -30.53 -10.89
C ASN A 124 7.19 -29.49 -11.99
N LEU A 125 6.33 -28.48 -12.13
CA LEU A 125 6.48 -27.41 -13.12
C LEU A 125 6.99 -26.10 -12.52
N ILE A 126 7.29 -26.05 -11.22
CA ILE A 126 7.96 -24.90 -10.61
C ILE A 126 9.34 -24.74 -11.25
N ARG A 127 9.68 -23.50 -11.64
CA ARG A 127 10.97 -23.24 -12.27
C ARG A 127 12.09 -23.47 -11.25
N THR A 128 13.14 -24.14 -11.68
CA THR A 128 14.37 -24.30 -10.91
C THR A 128 15.48 -23.47 -11.53
N VAL A 129 16.50 -23.11 -10.75
CA VAL A 129 17.67 -22.37 -11.25
C VAL A 129 18.34 -23.11 -12.41
N LYS A 130 18.48 -24.44 -12.28
CA LYS A 130 19.04 -25.28 -13.35
C LYS A 130 18.21 -25.20 -14.63
N GLN A 131 16.89 -25.35 -14.55
CA GLN A 131 16.01 -25.27 -15.72
C GLN A 131 16.00 -23.88 -16.32
N TYR A 132 15.98 -22.84 -15.48
CA TYR A 132 16.03 -21.44 -15.93
C TYR A 132 17.31 -21.16 -16.73
N ASN A 133 18.48 -21.60 -16.24
CA ASN A 133 19.74 -21.41 -16.95
C ASN A 133 19.77 -22.15 -18.29
N LEU A 134 19.19 -23.35 -18.36
CA LEU A 134 19.02 -24.09 -19.61
C LEU A 134 18.12 -23.30 -20.58
N ASP A 135 16.93 -22.89 -20.13
CA ASP A 135 15.97 -22.12 -20.95
C ASP A 135 16.59 -20.81 -21.50
N VAL A 136 17.38 -20.11 -20.67
CA VAL A 136 18.12 -18.90 -21.09
C VAL A 136 19.19 -19.23 -22.13
N SER A 137 19.93 -20.33 -21.96
CA SER A 137 20.97 -20.73 -22.91
C SER A 137 20.41 -21.23 -24.24
N GLU A 138 19.25 -21.89 -24.21
CA GLU A 138 18.54 -22.35 -25.41
C GLU A 138 17.94 -21.18 -26.19
N GLY A 139 17.49 -20.12 -25.50
CA GLY A 139 16.97 -18.91 -26.12
C GLY A 139 15.62 -19.08 -26.82
N ASP A 140 14.94 -20.22 -26.64
CA ASP A 140 13.61 -20.45 -27.18
C ASP A 140 12.51 -19.86 -26.29
N VAL A 141 12.12 -18.63 -26.62
CA VAL A 141 11.05 -17.89 -25.94
C VAL A 141 9.71 -18.64 -26.00
N SER A 142 9.44 -19.39 -27.08
CA SER A 142 8.15 -20.05 -27.29
C SER A 142 7.97 -21.27 -26.39
N SER A 143 9.05 -21.92 -25.98
CA SER A 143 9.04 -23.07 -25.06
C SER A 143 9.28 -22.71 -23.59
N SER A 144 9.83 -21.52 -23.30
CA SER A 144 10.20 -21.11 -21.95
C SER A 144 9.47 -19.88 -21.41
N GLY A 145 9.04 -18.95 -22.26
CA GLY A 145 8.53 -17.63 -21.85
C GLY A 145 9.61 -16.67 -21.31
N ILE A 146 10.88 -16.99 -21.49
CA ILE A 146 12.03 -16.16 -21.10
C ILE A 146 12.65 -15.55 -22.36
N LYS A 147 12.82 -14.23 -22.38
CA LYS A 147 13.40 -13.48 -23.52
C LYS A 147 14.91 -13.28 -23.38
N GLU A 148 15.36 -13.08 -22.15
CA GLU A 148 16.77 -12.81 -21.83
C GLU A 148 17.06 -13.19 -20.39
N ALA A 149 18.35 -13.31 -20.06
CA ALA A 149 18.78 -13.49 -18.68
C ALA A 149 18.38 -12.29 -17.81
N CYS A 150 17.85 -12.55 -16.63
CA CYS A 150 17.55 -11.55 -15.62
C CYS A 150 18.80 -10.74 -15.25
N ILE A 151 18.75 -9.44 -15.53
CA ILE A 151 19.86 -8.53 -15.26
C ILE A 151 20.23 -8.46 -13.77
N TRP A 152 19.25 -8.65 -12.89
CA TRP A 152 19.42 -8.58 -11.44
C TRP A 152 20.21 -9.74 -10.86
N HIS A 153 20.47 -10.81 -11.61
CA HIS A 153 21.44 -11.85 -11.20
C HIS A 153 22.88 -11.32 -11.07
N LYS A 154 23.16 -10.11 -11.57
CA LYS A 154 24.40 -9.38 -11.29
C LYS A 154 24.46 -8.77 -9.88
N VAL A 155 23.33 -8.62 -9.19
CA VAL A 155 23.33 -8.25 -7.77
C VAL A 155 23.73 -9.50 -6.99
N LEU A 156 24.80 -9.39 -6.21
CA LEU A 156 25.30 -10.49 -5.38
C LEU A 156 24.17 -11.00 -4.48
N GLY A 157 24.07 -12.32 -4.34
CA GLY A 157 23.06 -12.99 -3.52
C GLY A 157 21.62 -12.92 -4.04
N PHE A 158 21.34 -12.19 -5.13
CA PHE A 158 19.99 -12.11 -5.69
C PHE A 158 19.66 -13.29 -6.60
N ASN A 159 18.45 -13.85 -6.45
CA ASN A 159 17.89 -14.83 -7.37
C ASN A 159 16.45 -14.51 -7.73
N VAL A 160 16.19 -14.35 -9.04
CA VAL A 160 14.87 -14.02 -9.61
C VAL A 160 13.75 -15.00 -9.24
N LEU A 161 14.06 -16.28 -9.03
CA LEU A 161 13.06 -17.29 -8.65
C LEU A 161 12.78 -17.28 -7.13
N GLU A 162 13.65 -16.61 -6.37
CA GLU A 162 13.61 -16.61 -4.91
C GLU A 162 13.16 -15.29 -4.31
N GLN A 163 13.53 -14.16 -4.91
CA GLN A 163 13.47 -12.83 -4.32
C GLN A 163 12.61 -11.87 -5.15
N VAL A 164 11.59 -12.39 -5.82
CA VAL A 164 10.60 -11.58 -6.54
C VAL A 164 9.23 -11.77 -5.91
N GLY A 165 8.67 -10.69 -5.37
CA GLY A 165 7.38 -10.66 -4.71
C GLY A 165 6.19 -10.71 -5.68
N MET A 166 4.98 -10.68 -5.12
CA MET A 166 3.71 -10.62 -5.85
C MET A 166 2.95 -9.36 -5.46
N ASP A 167 2.04 -8.91 -6.33
CA ASP A 167 1.33 -7.65 -6.17
C ASP A 167 -0.16 -7.89 -5.90
N ILE A 168 -0.56 -7.75 -4.63
CA ILE A 168 -1.94 -7.94 -4.18
C ILE A 168 -2.89 -6.99 -4.93
N MET A 169 -2.45 -5.75 -5.15
CA MET A 169 -3.25 -4.72 -5.77
C MET A 169 -3.62 -5.15 -7.19
N HIS A 170 -2.62 -5.48 -8.01
CA HIS A 170 -2.87 -5.81 -9.41
C HIS A 170 -3.42 -7.22 -9.61
N ASP A 171 -2.96 -8.22 -8.86
CA ASP A 171 -3.40 -9.61 -9.05
C ASP A 171 -4.79 -9.86 -8.49
N ILE A 172 -5.07 -9.32 -7.30
CA ILE A 172 -6.29 -9.62 -6.55
C ILE A 172 -7.29 -8.47 -6.69
N LEU A 173 -6.96 -7.27 -6.24
CA LEU A 173 -7.93 -6.16 -6.14
C LEU A 173 -8.31 -5.55 -7.49
N GLU A 174 -7.39 -5.49 -8.43
CA GLU A 174 -7.66 -5.10 -9.82
C GLU A 174 -7.83 -6.31 -10.75
N GLY A 175 -7.81 -7.50 -10.18
CA GLY A 175 -7.86 -8.77 -10.88
C GLY A 175 -9.00 -9.63 -10.41
N VAL A 176 -8.64 -10.73 -9.74
CA VAL A 176 -9.57 -11.76 -9.27
C VAL A 176 -10.80 -11.14 -8.59
N GLY A 177 -10.60 -10.24 -7.64
CA GLY A 177 -11.69 -9.60 -6.90
C GLY A 177 -12.65 -8.79 -7.76
N LYS A 178 -12.16 -8.08 -8.80
CA LYS A 178 -13.04 -7.39 -9.77
C LYS A 178 -13.82 -8.38 -10.62
N TYR A 179 -13.18 -9.47 -11.04
CA TYR A 179 -13.82 -10.48 -11.87
C TYR A 179 -14.94 -11.19 -11.10
N ASP A 180 -14.65 -11.58 -9.86
CA ASP A 180 -15.59 -12.28 -9.00
C ASP A 180 -16.75 -11.37 -8.59
N LEU A 181 -16.49 -10.12 -8.17
CA LEU A 181 -17.57 -9.17 -7.88
C LEU A 181 -18.43 -8.90 -9.11
N ALA A 182 -17.83 -8.71 -10.29
CA ALA A 182 -18.59 -8.47 -11.52
C ALA A 182 -19.50 -9.66 -11.84
N PHE A 183 -18.97 -10.88 -11.65
CA PHE A 183 -19.73 -12.11 -11.83
C PHE A 183 -20.86 -12.23 -10.81
N LEU A 184 -20.55 -12.17 -9.50
CA LEU A 184 -21.52 -12.30 -8.41
C LEU A 184 -22.67 -11.31 -8.56
N ILE A 185 -22.36 -10.04 -8.83
CA ILE A 185 -23.38 -9.00 -8.98
C ILE A 185 -24.25 -9.29 -10.22
N SER A 186 -23.65 -9.66 -11.35
CA SER A 186 -24.42 -10.00 -12.56
C SER A 186 -25.34 -11.20 -12.31
N TYR A 187 -24.83 -12.24 -11.64
CA TYR A 187 -25.59 -13.44 -11.31
C TYR A 187 -26.81 -13.13 -10.42
N TYR A 188 -26.62 -12.41 -9.31
CA TYR A 188 -27.73 -12.12 -8.40
C TYR A 188 -28.71 -11.07 -8.93
N VAL A 189 -28.27 -10.15 -9.80
CA VAL A 189 -29.12 -9.10 -10.37
C VAL A 189 -29.84 -9.54 -11.63
N GLU A 190 -29.15 -10.21 -12.56
CA GLU A 190 -29.70 -10.54 -13.89
C GLU A 190 -30.27 -11.97 -13.95
N ASP A 191 -29.60 -12.94 -13.33
CA ASP A 191 -29.99 -14.36 -13.42
C ASP A 191 -31.01 -14.73 -12.34
N LEU A 192 -30.63 -14.60 -11.06
CA LEU A 192 -31.53 -14.91 -9.93
C LEU A 192 -32.53 -13.79 -9.62
N LYS A 193 -32.19 -12.55 -9.97
CA LYS A 193 -33.03 -11.34 -9.76
C LYS A 193 -33.50 -11.17 -8.32
N ILE A 194 -32.65 -11.51 -7.35
CA ILE A 194 -32.96 -11.42 -5.91
C ILE A 194 -32.86 -9.98 -5.37
N PHE A 195 -32.13 -9.11 -6.07
CA PHE A 195 -32.12 -7.66 -5.86
C PHE A 195 -31.77 -6.93 -7.16
N THR A 196 -31.97 -5.61 -7.23
CA THR A 196 -31.64 -4.81 -8.43
C THR A 196 -30.30 -4.09 -8.27
N LEU A 197 -29.63 -3.78 -9.39
CA LEU A 197 -28.39 -2.99 -9.34
C LEU A 197 -28.61 -1.61 -8.68
N GLN A 198 -29.80 -1.04 -8.85
CA GLN A 198 -30.17 0.21 -8.18
C GLN A 198 -30.12 0.07 -6.66
N VAL A 199 -30.73 -1.00 -6.10
CA VAL A 199 -30.71 -1.26 -4.65
C VAL A 199 -29.27 -1.40 -4.14
N LEU A 200 -28.40 -2.13 -4.86
CA LEU A 200 -26.99 -2.24 -4.47
C LEU A 200 -26.30 -0.88 -4.50
N ASN A 201 -26.49 -0.08 -5.55
CA ASN A 201 -25.89 1.25 -5.67
C ASN A 201 -26.37 2.22 -4.59
N GLU A 202 -27.66 2.22 -4.27
CA GLU A 202 -28.22 3.01 -3.16
C GLU A 202 -27.57 2.60 -1.84
N ARG A 203 -27.41 1.30 -1.58
CA ARG A 203 -26.72 0.81 -0.38
C ARG A 203 -25.25 1.20 -0.37
N ILE A 204 -24.51 1.09 -1.48
CA ILE A 204 -23.12 1.57 -1.58
C ILE A 204 -23.03 3.07 -1.26
N VAL A 205 -23.98 3.88 -1.73
CA VAL A 205 -23.97 5.32 -1.48
C VAL A 205 -24.33 5.65 -0.03
N CYS A 206 -25.26 4.94 0.58
CA CYS A 206 -25.79 5.27 1.90
C CYS A 206 -25.09 4.54 3.05
N PHE A 207 -24.36 3.46 2.79
CA PHE A 207 -23.59 2.74 3.80
C PHE A 207 -22.52 3.65 4.38
N ASP A 208 -22.38 3.68 5.71
CA ASP A 208 -21.28 4.39 6.34
C ASP A 208 -20.10 3.42 6.52
N TYR A 209 -18.97 3.83 5.95
CA TYR A 209 -17.76 3.02 5.81
C TYR A 209 -16.75 3.28 6.95
N TRP A 210 -17.08 4.13 7.94
CA TRP A 210 -16.21 4.51 9.07
C TRP A 210 -14.72 4.70 8.68
N PRO A 211 -13.76 3.81 9.04
CA PRO A 211 -12.35 4.07 8.76
C PRO A 211 -12.05 4.08 7.26
N ASP A 212 -12.90 3.45 6.44
CA ASP A 212 -12.70 3.27 5.00
C ASP A 212 -13.47 4.32 4.16
N ARG A 213 -13.96 5.42 4.77
CA ARG A 213 -14.68 6.50 4.05
C ARG A 213 -13.92 7.06 2.85
N GLY A 214 -12.58 7.13 2.93
CA GLY A 214 -11.71 7.58 1.85
C GLY A 214 -11.60 6.61 0.66
N SER A 215 -12.10 5.39 0.82
CA SER A 215 -12.10 4.30 -0.17
C SER A 215 -13.52 3.81 -0.48
N LYS A 216 -14.53 4.65 -0.22
CA LYS A 216 -15.92 4.39 -0.55
C LYS A 216 -16.06 4.03 -2.04
N PRO A 217 -16.64 2.88 -2.40
CA PRO A 217 -16.84 2.48 -3.79
C PRO A 217 -17.74 3.46 -4.56
N CYS A 218 -17.41 3.68 -5.83
CA CYS A 218 -18.27 4.43 -6.73
C CYS A 218 -19.49 3.59 -7.22
N VAL A 219 -20.45 4.29 -7.83
CA VAL A 219 -21.66 3.68 -8.40
C VAL A 219 -21.28 2.69 -9.52
N LEU A 220 -21.91 1.52 -9.50
CA LEU A 220 -21.68 0.46 -10.46
C LEU A 220 -22.62 0.58 -11.66
N HIS A 221 -22.12 0.22 -12.85
CA HIS A 221 -22.88 0.28 -14.10
C HIS A 221 -23.01 -1.11 -14.74
N ILE A 222 -24.23 -1.46 -15.16
CA ILE A 222 -24.56 -2.78 -15.71
C ILE A 222 -23.76 -3.13 -16.96
N GLU A 223 -23.41 -2.12 -17.78
CA GLU A 223 -22.63 -2.30 -19.00
C GLU A 223 -21.22 -2.84 -18.74
N HIS A 224 -20.63 -2.51 -17.59
CA HIS A 224 -19.32 -3.01 -17.18
C HIS A 224 -19.43 -4.41 -16.61
N LEU A 225 -20.45 -4.65 -15.78
CA LEU A 225 -20.74 -5.95 -15.16
C LEU A 225 -20.92 -7.05 -16.21
N ARG A 226 -21.71 -6.80 -17.25
CA ARG A 226 -21.90 -7.71 -18.39
C ARG A 226 -20.60 -8.07 -19.12
N LYS A 227 -19.57 -7.23 -19.02
CA LYS A 227 -18.22 -7.45 -19.58
C LYS A 227 -17.26 -8.12 -18.59
N ILE A 228 -17.77 -8.61 -17.44
CA ILE A 228 -16.99 -9.12 -16.29
C ILE A 228 -15.90 -8.11 -15.89
N ASN A 229 -16.34 -6.88 -15.64
CA ASN A 229 -15.47 -5.81 -15.19
C ASN A 229 -16.22 -4.84 -14.28
N ILE A 230 -15.47 -4.16 -13.41
CA ILE A 230 -15.95 -3.10 -12.53
C ILE A 230 -14.92 -1.97 -12.53
N ARG A 231 -15.40 -0.72 -12.67
CA ARG A 231 -14.55 0.48 -12.65
C ARG A 231 -14.36 1.02 -11.24
N LEU A 232 -13.59 0.29 -10.43
CA LEU A 232 -13.16 0.72 -9.11
C LEU A 232 -11.63 0.78 -9.05
N SER A 233 -11.07 1.67 -8.24
CA SER A 233 -9.68 1.57 -7.78
C SER A 233 -9.49 0.35 -6.89
N ALA A 234 -8.24 -0.05 -6.64
CA ALA A 234 -7.97 -1.19 -5.76
C ALA A 234 -8.50 -0.99 -4.33
N SER A 235 -8.38 0.22 -3.78
CA SER A 235 -8.90 0.55 -2.44
C SER A 235 -10.43 0.50 -2.36
N GLU A 236 -11.10 0.94 -3.43
CA GLU A 236 -12.55 0.82 -3.57
C GLU A 236 -12.99 -0.64 -3.75
N THR A 237 -12.26 -1.44 -4.53
CA THR A 237 -12.52 -2.88 -4.63
C THR A 237 -12.38 -3.56 -3.28
N MET A 238 -11.30 -3.28 -2.53
CA MET A 238 -11.08 -3.82 -1.18
C MET A 238 -12.26 -3.50 -0.26
N SER A 239 -12.69 -2.23 -0.26
CA SER A 239 -13.81 -1.76 0.54
C SER A 239 -15.11 -2.47 0.12
N LEU A 240 -15.38 -2.57 -1.18
CA LEU A 240 -16.56 -3.28 -1.65
C LEU A 240 -16.54 -4.75 -1.23
N ILE A 241 -15.45 -5.48 -1.42
CA ILE A 241 -15.34 -6.89 -0.99
C ILE A 241 -15.57 -7.03 0.52
N ARG A 242 -14.96 -6.16 1.33
CA ARG A 242 -15.08 -6.19 2.79
C ARG A 242 -16.53 -6.04 3.26
N TYR A 243 -17.29 -5.16 2.62
CA TYR A 243 -18.65 -4.81 3.04
C TYR A 243 -19.76 -5.43 2.19
N PHE A 244 -19.44 -6.14 1.10
CA PHE A 244 -20.44 -6.68 0.17
C PHE A 244 -21.49 -7.56 0.86
N GLY A 245 -21.06 -8.41 1.80
CA GLY A 245 -21.97 -9.23 2.60
C GLY A 245 -22.91 -8.42 3.49
N LEU A 246 -22.47 -7.28 4.04
CA LEU A 246 -23.36 -6.39 4.79
C LEU A 246 -24.28 -5.59 3.87
N LEU A 247 -23.83 -5.29 2.66
CA LEU A 247 -24.61 -4.54 1.67
C LEU A 247 -25.75 -5.38 1.09
N ILE A 248 -25.53 -6.63 0.71
CA ILE A 248 -26.56 -7.43 0.01
C ILE A 248 -26.74 -8.86 0.53
N GLY A 249 -25.95 -9.30 1.51
CA GLY A 249 -25.98 -10.70 1.98
C GLY A 249 -27.33 -11.14 2.53
N TYR A 250 -28.15 -10.22 3.08
CA TYR A 250 -29.52 -10.52 3.52
C TYR A 250 -30.45 -10.99 2.38
N PHE A 251 -30.19 -10.60 1.13
CA PHE A 251 -30.98 -11.07 -0.02
C PHE A 251 -30.57 -12.47 -0.50
N VAL A 252 -29.37 -12.92 -0.13
CA VAL A 252 -28.80 -14.17 -0.63
C VAL A 252 -29.31 -15.33 0.23
N PRO A 253 -29.85 -16.41 -0.38
CA PRO A 253 -30.28 -17.58 0.37
C PRO A 253 -29.16 -18.19 1.20
N LEU A 254 -29.51 -18.73 2.37
CA LEU A 254 -28.57 -19.50 3.17
C LEU A 254 -28.06 -20.71 2.37
N ASN A 255 -26.77 -20.98 2.46
CA ASN A 255 -26.08 -22.08 1.75
C ASN A 255 -26.11 -21.97 0.21
N ASP A 256 -26.29 -20.78 -0.34
CA ASP A 256 -26.14 -20.55 -1.77
C ASP A 256 -24.69 -20.92 -2.21
N PRO A 257 -24.50 -21.87 -3.14
CA PRO A 257 -23.17 -22.37 -3.50
C PRO A 257 -22.35 -21.33 -4.28
N VAL A 258 -23.00 -20.34 -4.90
CA VAL A 258 -22.33 -19.23 -5.59
C VAL A 258 -21.80 -18.23 -4.58
N TRP A 259 -22.50 -18.02 -3.48
CA TRP A 259 -22.07 -17.15 -2.39
C TRP A 259 -20.80 -17.64 -1.71
N CYS A 260 -20.57 -18.96 -1.69
CA CYS A 260 -19.30 -19.53 -1.21
C CYS A 260 -18.07 -18.95 -1.93
N LEU A 261 -18.19 -18.59 -3.21
CA LEU A 261 -17.12 -17.91 -3.95
C LEU A 261 -16.74 -16.58 -3.28
N TYR A 262 -17.74 -15.76 -2.93
CA TYR A 262 -17.53 -14.50 -2.23
C TYR A 262 -16.85 -14.71 -0.87
N ILE A 263 -17.33 -15.69 -0.10
CA ILE A 263 -16.78 -15.99 1.23
C ILE A 263 -15.31 -16.44 1.13
N LEU A 264 -14.98 -17.33 0.20
CA LEU A 264 -13.61 -17.78 -0.03
C LEU A 264 -12.71 -16.62 -0.48
N LEU A 265 -13.16 -15.77 -1.41
CA LEU A 265 -12.42 -14.58 -1.81
C LEU A 265 -12.15 -13.65 -0.62
N ARG A 266 -13.16 -13.45 0.25
CA ARG A 266 -13.03 -12.63 1.46
C ARG A 266 -11.97 -13.19 2.41
N GLN A 267 -11.98 -14.50 2.64
CA GLN A 267 -11.01 -15.21 3.49
C GLN A 267 -9.59 -15.16 2.89
N ILE A 268 -9.46 -15.37 1.58
CA ILE A 268 -8.17 -15.23 0.86
C ILE A 268 -7.60 -13.82 1.08
N ILE A 269 -8.43 -12.78 0.88
CA ILE A 269 -8.01 -11.39 1.07
C ILE A 269 -7.60 -11.11 2.53
N ASP A 270 -8.34 -11.63 3.51
CA ASP A 270 -7.96 -11.48 4.92
C ASP A 270 -6.59 -12.07 5.23
N ILE A 271 -6.26 -13.24 4.67
CA ILE A 271 -4.94 -13.86 4.88
C ILE A 271 -3.86 -13.04 4.19
N ILE A 272 -3.99 -12.76 2.89
CA ILE A 272 -2.89 -12.11 2.13
C ILE A 272 -2.63 -10.65 2.58
N THR A 273 -3.60 -10.00 3.24
CA THR A 273 -3.46 -8.63 3.75
C THR A 273 -3.12 -8.55 5.24
N SER A 274 -2.99 -9.68 5.92
CA SER A 274 -2.61 -9.69 7.34
C SER A 274 -1.11 -9.43 7.52
N THR A 275 -0.74 -8.62 8.52
CA THR A 275 0.64 -8.25 8.82
C THR A 275 1.37 -9.27 9.72
N PRO A 276 0.74 -9.91 10.71
CA PRO A 276 1.20 -11.19 11.25
C PRO A 276 0.40 -12.35 10.64
N LEU A 277 1.08 -13.47 10.39
CA LEU A 277 0.45 -14.72 9.98
C LEU A 277 0.72 -15.81 11.00
N GLN A 278 -0.33 -16.57 11.33
CA GLN A 278 -0.21 -17.72 12.21
C GLN A 278 0.40 -18.90 11.43
N VAL A 279 0.97 -19.86 12.17
CA VAL A 279 1.43 -21.13 11.60
C VAL A 279 0.23 -21.84 10.96
N GLY A 280 0.39 -22.30 9.71
CA GLY A 280 -0.67 -22.95 8.95
C GLY A 280 -1.48 -22.02 8.03
N CYS A 281 -1.34 -20.69 8.14
CA CYS A 281 -2.06 -19.76 7.25
C CYS A 281 -1.69 -19.94 5.77
N CYS A 282 -0.45 -20.33 5.47
CA CYS A 282 -0.03 -20.59 4.09
C CYS A 282 -0.71 -21.85 3.51
N GLU A 283 -0.80 -22.92 4.30
CA GLU A 283 -1.48 -24.16 3.93
C GLU A 283 -3.00 -23.93 3.80
N LEU A 284 -3.59 -23.15 4.71
CA LEU A 284 -4.99 -22.73 4.60
C LEU A 284 -5.23 -21.90 3.32
N LEU A 285 -4.36 -20.93 3.02
CA LEU A 285 -4.46 -20.11 1.82
C LEU A 285 -4.40 -20.97 0.55
N GLN A 286 -3.54 -21.99 0.52
CA GLN A 286 -3.46 -22.94 -0.59
C GLN A 286 -4.80 -23.65 -0.81
N THR A 287 -5.42 -24.16 0.25
CA THR A 287 -6.74 -24.82 0.19
C THR A 287 -7.82 -23.84 -0.28
N LEU A 288 -7.91 -22.66 0.34
CA LEU A 288 -8.92 -21.66 0.01
C LEU A 288 -8.85 -21.21 -1.45
N VAL A 289 -7.65 -20.93 -1.97
CA VAL A 289 -7.47 -20.57 -3.38
C VAL A 289 -7.87 -21.71 -4.31
N SER A 290 -7.59 -22.95 -3.92
CA SER A 290 -7.93 -24.12 -4.72
C SER A 290 -9.44 -24.33 -4.82
N GLU A 291 -10.13 -24.30 -3.68
CA GLU A 291 -11.59 -24.39 -3.59
C GLU A 291 -12.25 -23.22 -4.34
N HIS A 292 -11.71 -22.01 -4.19
CA HIS A 292 -12.20 -20.82 -4.88
C HIS A 292 -12.17 -20.99 -6.40
N ASN A 293 -11.03 -21.39 -6.96
CA ASN A 293 -10.88 -21.59 -8.40
C ASN A 293 -11.75 -22.74 -8.91
N ASP A 294 -11.89 -23.82 -8.14
CA ASP A 294 -12.75 -24.95 -8.47
C ASP A 294 -14.24 -24.55 -8.51
N ILE A 295 -14.71 -23.80 -7.50
CA ILE A 295 -16.06 -23.24 -7.47
C ILE A 295 -16.28 -22.31 -8.67
N TYR A 296 -15.34 -21.41 -8.95
CA TYR A 296 -15.43 -20.50 -10.09
C TYR A 296 -15.59 -21.26 -11.41
N ILE A 297 -14.79 -22.31 -11.65
CA ILE A 297 -14.90 -23.13 -12.87
C ILE A 297 -16.22 -23.89 -12.91
N LYS A 298 -16.65 -24.50 -11.80
CA LYS A 298 -17.89 -25.30 -11.74
C LYS A 298 -19.13 -24.46 -12.05
N ILE A 299 -19.21 -23.27 -11.44
CA ILE A 299 -20.33 -22.35 -11.66
C ILE A 299 -20.22 -21.72 -13.05
N TYR A 300 -19.01 -21.37 -13.47
CA TYR A 300 -18.74 -20.74 -14.75
C TYR A 300 -18.15 -21.72 -15.77
N SER A 301 -18.80 -22.87 -15.94
CA SER A 301 -18.35 -24.03 -16.73
C SER A 301 -17.94 -23.72 -18.18
N HIS A 302 -18.39 -22.59 -18.73
CA HIS A 302 -18.06 -22.14 -20.08
C HIS A 302 -16.94 -21.08 -20.17
N LYS A 303 -16.34 -20.61 -19.06
CA LYS A 303 -15.24 -19.62 -19.11
C LYS A 303 -13.93 -20.13 -18.54
N LYS A 304 -12.89 -19.77 -19.28
CA LYS A 304 -11.48 -19.99 -18.95
C LYS A 304 -11.06 -19.04 -17.82
N LEU A 305 -10.31 -19.56 -16.84
CA LEU A 305 -9.67 -18.72 -15.84
C LEU A 305 -8.70 -17.73 -16.50
N LYS A 306 -8.78 -16.46 -16.11
CA LYS A 306 -7.79 -15.45 -16.51
C LYS A 306 -6.45 -15.72 -15.80
N PRO A 307 -5.30 -15.29 -16.35
CA PRO A 307 -3.98 -15.56 -15.75
C PRO A 307 -3.83 -15.19 -14.27
N LYS A 308 -4.52 -14.15 -13.80
CA LYS A 308 -4.47 -13.70 -12.40
C LYS A 308 -4.97 -14.75 -11.40
N TYR A 309 -5.93 -15.62 -11.77
CA TYR A 309 -6.35 -16.74 -10.92
C TYR A 309 -5.23 -17.77 -10.70
N HIS A 310 -4.37 -17.95 -11.72
CA HIS A 310 -3.20 -18.81 -11.58
C HIS A 310 -2.07 -18.14 -10.81
N PHE A 311 -1.88 -16.83 -10.93
CA PHE A 311 -0.94 -16.12 -10.07
C PHE A 311 -1.35 -16.26 -8.60
N MET A 312 -2.64 -16.14 -8.29
CA MET A 312 -3.18 -16.35 -6.94
C MET A 312 -2.79 -17.72 -6.34
N LEU A 313 -2.65 -18.77 -7.16
CA LEU A 313 -2.18 -20.09 -6.70
C LEU A 313 -0.77 -20.07 -6.10
N HIS A 314 0.08 -19.11 -6.45
CA HIS A 314 1.46 -19.07 -5.95
C HIS A 314 1.63 -18.25 -4.67
N TYR A 315 0.59 -17.52 -4.23
CA TYR A 315 0.68 -16.64 -3.06
C TYR A 315 1.10 -17.40 -1.79
N HIS A 316 0.62 -18.62 -1.59
CA HIS A 316 0.98 -19.42 -0.41
C HIS A 316 2.49 -19.68 -0.33
N THR A 317 3.12 -20.03 -1.45
CA THR A 317 4.56 -20.33 -1.52
C THR A 317 5.38 -19.05 -1.35
N ILE A 318 4.94 -17.95 -1.97
CA ILE A 318 5.64 -16.67 -1.88
C ILE A 318 5.56 -16.10 -0.47
N ILE A 319 4.39 -16.12 0.17
CA ILE A 319 4.23 -15.68 1.57
C ILE A 319 5.05 -16.56 2.52
N LYS A 320 5.07 -17.88 2.31
CA LYS A 320 5.88 -18.79 3.13
C LYS A 320 7.39 -18.49 3.05
N LYS A 321 7.83 -17.94 1.92
CA LYS A 321 9.24 -17.67 1.63
C LYS A 321 9.68 -16.26 2.04
N LEU A 322 8.90 -15.25 1.65
CA LEU A 322 9.24 -13.85 1.83
C LEU A 322 8.61 -13.24 3.09
N GLY A 323 7.63 -13.93 3.68
CA GLY A 323 6.81 -13.40 4.76
C GLY A 323 5.57 -12.65 4.26
N PRO A 324 4.85 -11.97 5.18
CA PRO A 324 3.65 -11.22 4.86
C PRO A 324 3.90 -10.11 3.84
N LEU A 325 3.14 -10.14 2.74
CA LEU A 325 3.30 -9.22 1.61
C LEU A 325 3.04 -7.73 1.94
N PRO A 326 2.09 -7.34 2.82
CA PRO A 326 1.91 -5.93 3.15
C PRO A 326 3.18 -5.28 3.72
N ASN A 327 3.95 -6.02 4.53
CA ASN A 327 5.23 -5.55 5.08
C ASN A 327 6.31 -5.33 3.99
N ILE A 328 6.08 -5.86 2.79
CA ILE A 328 6.95 -5.77 1.61
C ILE A 328 6.44 -4.69 0.63
N ILE A 329 5.13 -4.40 0.62
CA ILE A 329 4.44 -3.60 -0.41
C ILE A 329 4.01 -2.20 0.09
N ASP A 330 3.85 -1.96 1.40
CA ASP A 330 3.25 -0.73 1.99
C ASP A 330 4.00 0.60 1.73
N SER A 331 4.92 0.62 0.77
CA SER A 331 5.80 1.72 0.42
C SER A 331 5.35 2.49 -0.84
N LEU A 332 4.06 2.57 -1.18
CA LEU A 332 3.62 3.31 -2.39
C LEU A 332 2.28 4.06 -2.30
N ASP A 333 1.65 4.15 -1.12
CA ASP A 333 0.36 4.83 -1.01
C ASP A 333 0.47 6.35 -0.70
N SER A 334 -0.53 7.07 -1.21
CA SER A 334 -0.48 8.49 -1.55
C SER A 334 -0.28 9.46 -0.37
N LEU A 335 0.66 10.41 -0.51
CA LEU A 335 0.65 11.67 0.24
C LEU A 335 -0.31 12.65 -0.44
N LYS A 336 -1.32 13.08 0.28
CA LYS A 336 -2.26 14.13 -0.18
C LYS A 336 -2.05 15.37 0.68
N GLN A 337 -1.74 16.50 0.04
CA GLN A 337 -1.80 17.80 0.70
C GLN A 337 -3.26 18.22 0.85
N CYS A 338 -3.64 18.72 2.02
CA CYS A 338 -5.00 19.13 2.33
C CYS A 338 -5.02 20.58 2.82
N THR A 339 -6.09 21.33 2.50
CA THR A 339 -6.26 22.71 2.99
C THR A 339 -6.73 22.75 4.45
N TRP A 340 -7.44 21.72 4.88
CA TRP A 340 -7.86 21.49 6.27
C TRP A 340 -8.08 19.98 6.51
N ILE A 341 -8.10 19.57 7.78
CA ILE A 341 -8.46 18.20 8.19
C ILE A 341 -9.19 18.23 9.54
N CYS A 342 -10.12 17.31 9.78
CA CYS A 342 -10.81 17.17 11.07
C CYS A 342 -10.44 15.83 11.70
N ILE A 343 -9.95 15.86 12.94
CA ILE A 343 -9.45 14.69 13.67
C ILE A 343 -10.12 14.66 15.04
N LYS A 344 -10.87 13.59 15.33
CA LYS A 344 -11.59 13.43 16.61
C LYS A 344 -12.41 14.69 17.01
N GLY A 345 -13.04 15.35 16.03
CA GLY A 345 -13.84 16.56 16.24
C GLY A 345 -13.06 17.89 16.22
N THR A 346 -11.72 17.85 16.19
CA THR A 346 -10.89 19.07 16.12
C THR A 346 -10.48 19.36 14.68
N LYS A 347 -10.77 20.56 14.19
CA LYS A 347 -10.40 21.01 12.84
C LYS A 347 -9.03 21.68 12.85
N TYR A 348 -8.15 21.25 11.96
CA TYR A 348 -6.85 21.85 11.67
C TYR A 348 -6.86 22.47 10.27
N GLN A 349 -6.25 23.64 10.11
CA GLN A 349 -6.09 24.32 8.83
C GLN A 349 -4.81 25.17 8.85
N SER A 350 -4.34 25.57 7.67
CA SER A 350 -3.19 26.48 7.55
C SER A 350 -3.38 27.74 8.41
N LYS A 351 -2.27 28.26 8.95
CA LYS A 351 -2.17 29.40 9.89
C LYS A 351 -2.62 29.16 11.33
N MET A 352 -3.15 27.98 11.66
CA MET A 352 -3.37 27.60 13.06
C MET A 352 -2.03 27.33 13.77
N VAL A 353 -1.98 27.55 15.08
CA VAL A 353 -0.79 27.29 15.89
C VAL A 353 -0.92 26.00 16.67
N LEU A 354 0.10 25.16 16.58
CA LEU A 354 0.23 23.93 17.35
C LEU A 354 1.23 24.12 18.48
N THR A 355 0.95 23.51 19.64
CA THR A 355 1.93 23.37 20.72
C THR A 355 2.74 22.12 20.43
N LEU A 356 4.03 22.31 20.11
CA LEU A 356 4.88 21.23 19.63
C LEU A 356 5.57 20.49 20.79
N ASP A 357 6.03 21.24 21.78
CA ASP A 357 6.87 20.75 22.89
C ASP A 357 6.93 21.79 24.02
N ILE A 358 7.63 21.49 25.11
CA ILE A 358 8.01 22.44 26.17
C ILE A 358 9.55 22.51 26.25
N ASP A 359 10.10 23.71 26.41
CA ASP A 359 11.54 23.90 26.56
C ASP A 359 12.04 23.67 28.00
N GLU A 360 13.36 23.70 28.19
CA GLU A 360 14.01 23.49 29.49
C GLU A 360 13.61 24.52 30.56
N ASN A 361 13.04 25.67 30.15
CA ASN A 361 12.57 26.73 31.04
C ASN A 361 11.05 26.65 31.26
N ASN A 362 10.41 25.53 30.94
CA ASN A 362 8.95 25.32 30.99
C ASN A 362 8.13 26.28 30.09
N LEU A 363 8.74 26.81 29.03
CA LEU A 363 8.02 27.61 28.03
C LEU A 363 7.58 26.73 26.85
N PRO A 364 6.33 26.84 26.40
CA PRO A 364 5.84 26.06 25.26
C PRO A 364 6.56 26.47 23.97
N LYS A 365 6.93 25.50 23.14
CA LYS A 365 7.38 25.71 21.76
C LYS A 365 6.19 25.60 20.81
N PHE A 366 6.05 26.55 19.91
CA PHE A 366 4.93 26.64 18.99
C PHE A 366 5.35 26.41 17.54
N GLY A 367 4.39 25.99 16.71
CA GLY A 367 4.55 25.95 15.26
C GLY A 367 3.28 26.41 14.55
N ILE A 368 3.42 27.27 13.54
CA ILE A 368 2.29 27.63 12.65
C ILE A 368 2.19 26.59 11.56
N ILE A 369 1.02 26.01 11.37
CA ILE A 369 0.75 25.10 10.24
C ILE A 369 0.89 25.88 8.93
N ASP A 370 1.86 25.48 8.10
CA ASP A 370 1.99 25.94 6.72
C ASP A 370 1.17 25.00 5.82
N ASP A 371 1.50 23.70 5.86
CA ASP A 371 0.86 22.64 5.10
C ASP A 371 0.41 21.45 5.96
N ILE A 372 -0.63 20.76 5.50
CA ILE A 372 -1.16 19.54 6.10
C ILE A 372 -1.05 18.41 5.07
N TYR A 373 -0.48 17.29 5.49
CA TYR A 373 -0.37 16.11 4.65
C TYR A 373 -1.08 14.91 5.29
N LEU A 374 -1.89 14.22 4.49
CA LEU A 374 -2.50 12.93 4.82
C LEU A 374 -1.78 11.83 4.05
N CYS A 375 -1.15 10.92 4.78
CA CYS A 375 -0.44 9.77 4.26
C CYS A 375 -1.27 8.50 4.48
N ASN A 376 -1.50 7.74 3.41
CA ASN A 376 -2.23 6.46 3.39
C ASN A 376 -3.62 6.52 4.05
N ASN A 377 -4.27 7.69 4.00
CA ASN A 377 -5.53 7.99 4.69
C ASN A 377 -5.53 7.70 6.20
N LYS A 378 -4.36 7.52 6.83
CA LYS A 378 -4.22 7.12 8.25
C LYS A 378 -3.33 8.05 9.05
N ILE A 379 -2.22 8.51 8.47
CA ILE A 379 -1.23 9.31 9.19
C ILE A 379 -1.30 10.76 8.76
N ILE A 380 -1.29 11.67 9.72
CA ILE A 380 -1.44 13.11 9.49
C ILE A 380 -0.15 13.80 9.94
N VAL A 381 0.45 14.55 9.03
CA VAL A 381 1.70 15.29 9.23
C VAL A 381 1.45 16.77 8.99
N PHE A 382 1.84 17.59 9.96
CA PHE A 382 1.82 19.03 9.85
C PHE A 382 3.23 19.54 9.53
N ARG A 383 3.39 20.25 8.41
CA ARG A 383 4.57 21.07 8.15
C ARG A 383 4.35 22.42 8.80
N CYS A 384 5.15 22.74 9.79
CA CYS A 384 5.02 23.94 10.60
C CYS A 384 6.22 24.88 10.46
N LEU A 385 5.97 26.18 10.53
CA LEU A 385 7.01 27.19 10.76
C LEU A 385 7.22 27.33 12.28
N SER A 386 8.46 27.10 12.72
CA SER A 386 8.85 27.16 14.13
C SER A 386 8.68 28.56 14.70
N ILE A 387 8.22 28.63 15.94
CA ILE A 387 8.09 29.84 16.70
C ILE A 387 8.81 29.67 18.03
N LYS A 388 9.66 30.65 18.35
CA LYS A 388 10.27 30.77 19.65
C LYS A 388 9.38 31.55 20.60
N THR A 389 9.14 30.99 21.76
CA THR A 389 8.53 31.72 22.89
C THR A 389 9.61 32.54 23.59
N ILE A 390 9.33 33.83 23.78
CA ILE A 390 10.24 34.75 24.48
C ILE A 390 9.97 34.67 25.97
N ILE A 391 8.72 34.93 26.37
CA ILE A 391 8.32 35.00 27.77
C ILE A 391 6.79 34.91 27.88
N PHE A 392 6.30 34.51 29.05
CA PHE A 392 4.89 34.60 29.41
C PHE A 392 4.57 35.98 29.98
N TYR A 393 3.59 36.68 29.40
CA TYR A 393 3.10 37.96 29.94
C TYR A 393 1.83 37.73 30.74
N GLU A 394 1.93 37.87 32.06
CA GLU A 394 0.82 37.67 32.99
C GLU A 394 -0.38 38.59 32.68
N HIS A 395 -0.12 39.86 32.34
CA HIS A 395 -1.17 40.84 32.06
C HIS A 395 -2.06 40.46 30.87
N TYR A 396 -1.49 39.80 29.85
CA TYR A 396 -2.23 39.32 28.69
C TYR A 396 -2.59 37.83 28.78
N PHE A 397 -2.13 37.16 29.83
CA PHE A 397 -2.20 35.72 30.03
C PHE A 397 -1.83 34.94 28.74
N SER A 398 -0.76 35.39 28.08
CA SER A 398 -0.36 34.95 26.75
C SER A 398 1.16 34.96 26.61
N TYR A 399 1.68 34.14 25.69
CA TYR A 399 3.12 34.04 25.44
C TYR A 399 3.51 34.99 24.31
N GLU A 400 4.48 35.87 24.55
CA GLU A 400 5.10 36.64 23.47
C GLU A 400 6.00 35.72 22.66
N ILE A 401 5.90 35.85 21.34
CA ILE A 401 6.56 34.96 20.41
C ILE A 401 7.35 35.69 19.33
N LYS A 402 8.35 35.01 18.79
CA LYS A 402 9.13 35.44 17.62
C LYS A 402 9.22 34.32 16.59
N HIS A 403 9.04 34.67 15.33
CA HIS A 403 9.19 33.73 14.23
C HIS A 403 10.64 33.26 14.10
N GLU A 404 10.82 31.95 13.96
CA GLU A 404 12.08 31.36 13.55
C GLU A 404 11.95 30.93 12.08
N ASN A 405 12.95 31.21 11.24
CA ASN A 405 12.96 30.74 9.85
C ASN A 405 13.32 29.25 9.75
N ARG A 406 12.72 28.41 10.61
CA ARG A 406 12.96 26.97 10.70
C ARG A 406 11.67 26.23 10.44
N ILE A 407 11.72 25.24 9.54
CA ILE A 407 10.60 24.35 9.24
C ILE A 407 10.70 23.11 10.13
N VAL A 408 9.58 22.67 10.69
CA VAL A 408 9.46 21.47 11.52
C VAL A 408 8.29 20.63 11.02
N PHE A 409 8.46 19.32 10.96
CA PHE A 409 7.39 18.38 10.64
C PHE A 409 6.95 17.67 11.90
N VAL A 410 5.64 17.66 12.18
CA VAL A 410 5.09 17.05 13.40
C VAL A 410 3.92 16.16 13.07
N TYR A 411 3.95 14.93 13.59
CA TYR A 411 2.85 13.99 13.44
C TYR A 411 1.73 14.34 14.40
N HIS A 412 0.47 14.25 13.95
CA HIS A 412 -0.68 14.52 14.81
C HIS A 412 -0.64 13.69 16.11
N GLN A 413 -0.22 12.43 16.05
CA GLN A 413 -0.22 11.50 17.18
C GLN A 413 0.78 11.84 18.30
N ILE A 414 1.78 12.67 18.02
CA ILE A 414 2.81 13.07 18.99
C ILE A 414 2.68 14.54 19.40
N LEU A 415 1.59 15.21 19.04
CA LEU A 415 1.36 16.60 19.45
C LEU A 415 1.23 16.68 20.97
N PHE A 416 1.95 17.63 21.56
CA PHE A 416 1.87 17.91 22.99
C PHE A 416 0.45 18.32 23.40
N SER A 417 -0.23 19.09 22.55
CA SER A 417 -1.66 19.39 22.68
C SER A 417 -2.36 19.25 21.34
N HIS A 418 -3.49 18.55 21.34
CA HIS A 418 -4.33 18.39 20.16
C HIS A 418 -5.21 19.61 19.89
N ILE A 419 -5.26 20.62 20.78
CA ILE A 419 -6.10 21.80 20.57
C ILE A 419 -5.27 22.92 19.93
N PRO A 420 -5.59 23.37 18.70
CA PRO A 420 -4.87 24.45 18.05
C PRO A 420 -5.15 25.81 18.71
N ASN A 421 -4.10 26.63 18.78
CA ASN A 421 -4.10 27.99 19.30
C ASN A 421 -4.18 29.02 18.15
N ASN A 422 -4.37 30.28 18.55
CA ASN A 422 -4.38 31.43 17.64
C ASN A 422 -3.23 32.39 17.96
N ILE A 423 -2.79 33.11 16.94
CA ILE A 423 -1.87 34.24 17.07
C ILE A 423 -2.66 35.54 17.09
N SER A 424 -2.26 36.44 17.99
CA SER A 424 -2.76 37.81 18.07
C SER A 424 -1.59 38.78 17.92
N VAL A 425 -1.72 39.76 17.02
CA VAL A 425 -0.75 40.86 16.88
C VAL A 425 -1.32 42.08 17.59
N MET A 426 -0.57 42.63 18.53
CA MET A 426 -0.99 43.80 19.31
C MET A 426 -0.58 45.11 18.63
N PRO A 427 -1.19 46.27 18.97
CA PRO A 427 -0.86 47.57 18.37
C PRO A 427 0.60 48.02 18.52
N ASN A 428 1.32 47.48 19.51
CA ASN A 428 2.75 47.70 19.71
C ASN A 428 3.64 46.90 18.74
N GLY A 429 3.05 46.09 17.85
CA GLY A 429 3.76 45.26 16.89
C GLY A 429 4.25 43.91 17.43
N CYS A 430 4.05 43.63 18.72
CA CYS A 430 4.39 42.35 19.32
C CYS A 430 3.32 41.29 19.02
N THR A 431 3.76 40.04 18.90
CA THR A 431 2.92 38.90 18.54
C THR A 431 2.79 37.94 19.72
N TYR A 432 1.58 37.48 20.00
CA TYR A 432 1.28 36.65 21.15
C TYR A 432 0.50 35.38 20.76
N VAL A 433 0.71 34.30 21.50
CA VAL A 433 -0.10 33.07 21.46
C VAL A 433 -0.79 32.87 22.80
N THR A 434 -2.12 32.72 22.75
CA THR A 434 -2.94 32.37 23.92
C THR A 434 -3.21 30.87 23.90
N LEU A 435 -2.78 30.16 24.94
CA LEU A 435 -3.01 28.72 25.10
C LEU A 435 -4.50 28.45 25.39
N ARG A 436 -5.12 27.56 24.60
CA ARG A 436 -6.55 27.22 24.73
C ARG A 436 -6.86 26.00 25.60
N SER A 437 -5.86 25.16 25.89
CA SER A 437 -6.01 24.00 26.77
C SER A 437 -4.64 23.48 27.21
N ILE A 438 -4.52 23.16 28.50
CA ILE A 438 -3.46 22.35 29.09
C ILE A 438 -4.12 21.01 29.44
N ASN A 439 -3.51 19.87 29.08
CA ASN A 439 -3.89 18.61 29.75
C ASN A 439 -3.40 18.74 31.20
N ASP A 440 -4.32 18.69 32.16
CA ASP A 440 -4.07 18.80 33.61
C ASP A 440 -3.26 17.62 34.19
N GLN A 441 -2.05 17.35 33.68
CA GLN A 441 -1.17 16.37 34.31
C GLN A 441 0.19 16.91 34.79
N GLU A 442 0.70 18.07 34.38
CA GLU A 442 2.02 18.53 34.90
C GLU A 442 2.21 20.05 35.04
N PHE A 443 1.22 20.80 35.54
CA PHE A 443 1.49 22.13 36.12
C PHE A 443 0.85 22.25 37.49
N SER A 444 1.56 21.78 38.52
CA SER A 444 1.21 22.10 39.91
C SER A 444 1.60 23.55 40.22
N PHE A 445 0.70 24.50 39.96
CA PHE A 445 0.63 25.68 40.82
C PHE A 445 -0.18 25.28 42.05
N LYS A 446 0.47 25.31 43.22
CA LYS A 446 -0.13 25.00 44.51
C LYS A 446 -1.45 25.76 44.69
N ASN A 447 -2.57 25.05 44.64
CA ASN A 447 -3.63 25.12 45.65
C ASN A 447 -4.54 23.89 45.52
N LYS A 448 -4.65 23.17 46.64
CA LYS A 448 -5.50 21.98 46.79
C LYS A 448 -6.97 22.33 46.56
N VAL A 449 -7.59 21.70 45.57
CA VAL A 449 -8.99 21.26 45.66
C VAL A 449 -9.06 19.88 45.01
N VAL A 450 -9.43 18.89 45.81
CA VAL A 450 -9.68 17.51 45.37
C VAL A 450 -11.17 17.43 45.04
N GLU A 451 -11.51 17.18 43.78
CA GLU A 451 -12.84 16.69 43.41
C GLU A 451 -12.72 15.24 42.95
N VAL A 452 -13.37 14.35 43.70
CA VAL A 452 -13.62 12.96 43.34
C VAL A 452 -14.96 12.94 42.61
N ILE A 453 -15.00 12.42 41.39
CA ILE A 453 -16.25 12.05 40.73
C ILE A 453 -16.12 10.58 40.34
N VAL A 454 -17.14 9.81 40.77
CA VAL A 454 -17.29 8.34 40.68
C VAL A 454 -17.34 7.85 39.23
#